data_AF-A0A3B4A1E3-F1
#
_entry.id   AF-A0A3B4A1E3-F1
#
_cell.length_a   1.000
_cell.length_b   1.000
_cell.length_c   1.000
_cell.angle_alpha   90.00
_cell.angle_beta   90.00
_cell.angle_gamma   90.00
#
_symmetry.space_group_name_H-M   'P 1'
#
loop_
_entity.id
_entity.type
_entity.pdbx_description
1 polymer ?
#
loop_
_entity_poly.entity_id
_entity_poly.type
_entity_poly.pdbx_seq_one_letter_code
_entity_poly.pdbx_strand_id
1 'polypeptide(L)'
;MEWRQQTSLSCADSFSEAQRWIEEVTGKSFDCSDFRGALENGVLLCDLINKLKPGIIKRVNRLSTPIAGLDNVSVFLKACGKLGLNESQLFHPGDLQDLSTRVTLKRDESSRRLKNVLITIYWLGRKANQDLLYEGPQLNFKSFEGLLGLALSRVN
;
A
#
# COMPACT_ATOMS: atom_id res chain seq x y z
N MET A 1 -24.75 -17.77 -11.12
CA MET A 1 -24.61 -16.68 -10.13
C MET A 1 -23.21 -16.76 -9.49
N GLU A 2 -22.15 -16.74 -10.29
CA GLU A 2 -20.80 -17.19 -9.82
C GLU A 2 -19.72 -16.10 -9.88
N TRP A 3 -20.05 -14.90 -10.34
CA TRP A 3 -19.08 -13.81 -10.51
C TRP A 3 -18.74 -13.06 -9.21
N ARG A 4 -19.44 -13.33 -8.10
CA ARG A 4 -19.26 -12.62 -6.82
C ARG A 4 -18.33 -13.30 -5.82
N GLN A 5 -18.00 -14.58 -6.00
CA GLN A 5 -17.15 -15.32 -5.04
C GLN A 5 -15.66 -15.36 -5.44
N GLN A 6 -15.33 -15.10 -6.71
CA GLN A 6 -13.94 -15.13 -7.17
C GLN A 6 -13.09 -13.96 -6.64
N THR A 7 -13.71 -12.81 -6.32
CA THR A 7 -13.00 -11.55 -6.00
C THR A 7 -12.53 -11.45 -4.55
N SER A 8 -13.09 -12.23 -3.63
CA SER A 8 -12.71 -12.23 -2.21
C SER A 8 -11.48 -13.10 -1.90
N LEU A 9 -11.31 -14.22 -2.63
CA LEU A 9 -10.14 -15.10 -2.49
C LEU A 9 -8.85 -14.43 -3.02
N SER A 10 -8.96 -13.47 -3.93
CA SER A 10 -7.79 -12.87 -4.59
C SER A 10 -7.07 -11.77 -3.80
N CYS A 11 -7.69 -11.15 -2.78
CA CYS A 11 -7.06 -10.02 -2.10
C CYS A 11 -6.16 -10.44 -0.93
N ALA A 12 -6.42 -11.60 -0.32
CA ALA A 12 -5.67 -12.10 0.83
C ALA A 12 -4.18 -12.33 0.50
N ASP A 13 -3.91 -12.83 -0.71
CA ASP A 13 -2.54 -13.00 -1.21
C ASP A 13 -1.86 -11.64 -1.40
N SER A 14 -2.57 -10.64 -1.93
CA SER A 14 -2.06 -9.29 -2.10
C SER A 14 -1.73 -8.63 -0.76
N PHE A 15 -2.57 -8.82 0.27
CA PHE A 15 -2.32 -8.30 1.61
C PHE A 15 -1.09 -8.94 2.24
N SER A 16 -1.02 -10.28 2.22
CA SER A 16 0.11 -11.02 2.79
C SER A 16 1.42 -10.67 2.10
N GLU A 17 1.39 -10.56 0.78
CA GLU A 17 2.57 -10.18 0.00
C GLU A 17 2.99 -8.73 0.23
N ALA A 18 2.03 -7.80 0.26
CA ALA A 18 2.32 -6.40 0.57
C ALA A 18 2.95 -6.26 1.95
N GLN A 19 2.41 -6.94 2.96
CA GLN A 19 2.98 -6.96 4.30
C GLN A 19 4.40 -7.51 4.29
N ARG A 20 4.60 -8.74 3.75
CA ARG A 20 5.93 -9.37 3.63
C ARG A 20 6.95 -8.40 3.02
N TRP A 21 6.60 -7.83 1.87
CA TRP A 21 7.50 -6.94 1.15
C TRP A 21 7.84 -5.68 1.96
N ILE A 22 6.85 -5.03 2.58
CA ILE A 22 7.09 -3.85 3.41
C ILE A 22 8.00 -4.20 4.59
N GLU A 23 7.76 -5.33 5.27
CA GLU A 23 8.56 -5.77 6.40
C GLU A 23 10.00 -6.08 6.01
N GLU A 24 10.22 -6.79 4.90
CA GLU A 24 11.57 -7.12 4.44
C GLU A 24 12.34 -5.88 3.94
N VAL A 25 11.69 -4.95 3.24
CA VAL A 25 12.36 -3.71 2.78
C VAL A 25 12.70 -2.79 3.94
N THR A 26 11.78 -2.64 4.90
CA THR A 26 11.98 -1.75 6.04
C THR A 26 12.83 -2.36 7.15
N GLY A 27 12.86 -3.70 7.25
CA GLY A 27 13.39 -4.43 8.40
C GLY A 27 12.54 -4.25 9.66
N LYS A 28 11.27 -3.84 9.53
CA LYS A 28 10.35 -3.55 10.63
C LYS A 28 9.09 -4.37 10.49
N SER A 29 8.64 -4.99 11.58
CA SER A 29 7.38 -5.73 11.60
C SER A 29 6.17 -4.81 11.72
N PHE A 30 5.02 -5.28 11.26
CA PHE A 30 3.75 -4.61 11.48
C PHE A 30 3.40 -4.63 12.98
N ASP A 31 3.20 -3.46 13.58
CA ASP A 31 2.84 -3.32 15.01
C ASP A 31 1.40 -3.78 15.32
N CYS A 32 0.61 -4.10 14.30
CA CYS A 32 -0.78 -4.50 14.40
C CYS A 32 -1.08 -5.70 13.49
N SER A 33 -1.93 -6.61 13.95
CA SER A 33 -2.44 -7.72 13.13
C SER A 33 -3.36 -7.25 12.00
N ASP A 34 -3.91 -6.03 12.10
CA ASP A 34 -4.71 -5.41 11.06
C ASP A 34 -3.82 -4.58 10.12
N PHE A 35 -3.92 -4.88 8.82
CA PHE A 35 -3.12 -4.21 7.78
C PHE A 35 -3.34 -2.69 7.76
N ARG A 36 -4.58 -2.23 7.99
CA ARG A 36 -4.89 -0.80 8.02
C ARG A 36 -4.27 -0.15 9.24
N GLY A 37 -4.47 -0.74 10.42
CA GLY A 37 -3.96 -0.24 11.69
C GLY A 37 -2.43 -0.14 11.72
N ALA A 38 -1.73 -1.05 11.05
CA ALA A 38 -0.27 -0.99 10.97
C ALA A 38 0.24 0.16 10.08
N LEU A 39 -0.51 0.54 9.03
CA LEU A 39 -0.10 1.56 8.08
C LEU A 39 -0.69 2.94 8.38
N GLU A 40 -1.76 3.05 9.19
CA GLU A 40 -2.49 4.31 9.41
C GLU A 40 -1.59 5.44 9.94
N ASN A 41 -0.62 5.13 10.80
CA ASN A 41 0.29 6.14 11.33
C ASN A 41 1.26 6.69 10.25
N GLY A 42 1.32 6.06 9.07
CA GLY A 42 2.13 6.45 7.92
C GLY A 42 3.64 6.31 8.11
N VAL A 43 4.12 5.91 9.30
CA VAL A 43 5.54 5.81 9.64
C VAL A 43 6.20 4.71 8.81
N LEU A 44 5.62 3.51 8.79
CA LEU A 44 6.12 2.39 7.98
C LEU A 44 6.16 2.71 6.49
N LEU A 45 5.16 3.42 5.96
CA LEU A 45 5.12 3.87 4.58
C LEU A 45 6.26 4.87 4.26
N CYS A 46 6.52 5.80 5.18
CA CYS A 46 7.62 6.75 5.02
C CYS A 46 8.99 6.06 5.13
N ASP A 47 9.14 5.11 6.04
CA ASP A 47 10.34 4.30 6.17
C ASP A 47 10.58 3.45 4.91
N LEU A 48 9.53 2.85 4.33
CA LEU A 48 9.59 2.09 3.09
C LEU A 48 10.15 2.93 1.95
N ILE A 49 9.58 4.10 1.69
CA ILE A 49 10.04 4.92 0.56
C ILE A 49 11.46 5.46 0.76
N ASN A 50 11.87 5.72 2.00
CA ASN A 50 13.24 6.09 2.32
C ASN A 50 14.23 4.93 2.14
N LYS A 51 13.79 3.67 2.25
CA LYS A 51 14.60 2.50 1.90
C LYS A 51 14.75 2.34 0.40
N LEU A 52 13.68 2.59 -0.36
CA LEU A 52 13.71 2.56 -1.83
C LEU A 52 14.52 3.72 -2.40
N LYS A 53 14.38 4.92 -1.83
CA LYS A 53 15.12 6.11 -2.23
C LYS A 53 15.59 6.90 -1.00
N PRO A 54 16.84 6.68 -0.55
CA PRO A 54 17.39 7.35 0.62
C PRO A 54 17.24 8.88 0.56
N GLY A 55 16.70 9.46 1.63
CA GLY A 55 16.61 10.91 1.81
C GLY A 55 15.44 11.62 1.12
N ILE A 56 14.53 10.89 0.47
CA ILE A 56 13.36 11.50 -0.19
C ILE A 56 12.38 12.12 0.81
N ILE A 57 12.15 11.46 1.95
CA ILE A 57 11.40 11.99 3.09
C ILE A 57 12.40 12.35 4.20
N LYS A 58 12.55 13.65 4.44
CA LYS A 58 13.52 14.18 5.42
C LYS A 58 13.08 14.04 6.87
N ARG A 59 11.77 14.07 7.13
CA ARG A 59 11.20 14.06 8.49
C ARG A 59 9.92 13.23 8.49
N VAL A 60 9.81 12.35 9.48
CA VAL A 60 8.62 11.53 9.74
C VAL A 60 8.09 11.91 11.12
N ASN A 61 6.79 12.17 11.21
CA ASN A 61 6.13 12.54 12.45
C ASN A 61 5.77 11.28 13.26
N ARG A 62 6.39 11.09 14.44
CA ARG A 62 6.18 9.89 15.27
C ARG A 62 5.21 10.12 16.44
N LEU A 63 4.48 11.24 16.44
CA LEU A 63 3.46 11.52 17.43
C LEU A 63 2.27 10.58 17.24
N SER A 64 1.72 10.05 18.35
CA SER A 64 0.52 9.21 18.34
C SER A 64 -0.73 10.07 18.21
N THR A 65 -0.86 10.79 17.10
CA THR A 65 -2.03 11.63 16.79
C THR A 65 -2.53 11.37 15.38
N PRO A 66 -3.86 11.43 15.12
CA PRO A 66 -4.41 11.24 13.77
C PRO A 66 -3.83 12.23 12.74
N ILE A 67 -3.54 13.46 13.18
CA ILE A 67 -2.95 14.52 12.36
C ILE A 67 -1.54 14.14 11.90
N ALA A 68 -0.72 13.55 12.79
CA ALA A 68 0.60 13.04 12.44
C ALA A 68 0.53 11.90 11.42
N GLY A 69 -0.44 10.98 11.58
CA GLY A 69 -0.69 9.92 10.60
C GLY A 69 -1.06 10.46 9.22
N LEU A 70 -1.98 11.41 9.17
CA LEU A 70 -2.36 12.10 7.94
C LEU A 70 -1.19 12.83 7.27
N ASP A 71 -0.37 13.53 8.04
CA ASP A 71 0.83 14.24 7.53
C ASP A 71 1.83 13.26 6.91
N ASN A 72 2.15 12.18 7.62
CA ASN A 72 3.04 11.13 7.11
C ASN A 72 2.52 10.50 5.81
N VAL A 73 1.23 10.14 5.77
CA VAL A 73 0.61 9.57 4.57
C VAL A 73 0.66 10.56 3.41
N SER A 74 0.39 11.85 3.65
CA SER A 74 0.49 12.89 2.61
C SER A 74 1.92 13.01 2.07
N VAL A 75 2.92 13.00 2.96
CA VAL A 75 4.34 13.09 2.57
C VAL A 75 4.78 11.82 1.82
N PHE A 76 4.32 10.64 2.22
CA PHE A 76 4.52 9.39 1.49
C PHE A 76 3.99 9.47 0.05
N LEU A 77 2.73 9.88 -0.14
CA LEU A 77 2.12 9.98 -1.47
C LEU A 77 2.86 10.99 -2.37
N LYS A 78 3.27 12.14 -1.81
CA LYS A 78 4.12 13.11 -2.51
C LYS A 78 5.47 12.52 -2.93
N ALA A 79 6.08 11.71 -2.08
CA ALA A 79 7.33 11.02 -2.38
C ALA A 79 7.12 9.95 -3.48
N CYS A 80 6.02 9.21 -3.46
CA CYS A 80 5.66 8.28 -4.56
C CYS A 80 5.55 9.02 -5.91
N GLY A 81 4.91 10.19 -5.94
CA GLY A 81 4.86 11.03 -7.15
C GLY A 81 6.25 11.45 -7.64
N LYS A 82 7.18 11.79 -6.73
CA LYS A 82 8.58 12.10 -7.08
C LYS A 82 9.36 10.89 -7.61
N LEU A 83 8.97 9.67 -7.26
CA LEU A 83 9.49 8.43 -7.85
C LEU A 83 8.84 8.10 -9.21
N GLY A 84 7.94 8.96 -9.70
CA GLY A 84 7.31 8.84 -11.00
C GLY A 84 6.09 7.93 -11.03
N LEU A 85 5.38 7.76 -9.90
CA LEU A 85 4.03 7.22 -9.90
C LEU A 85 3.05 8.31 -10.36
N ASN A 86 2.06 7.90 -11.17
CA ASN A 86 0.98 8.78 -11.60
C ASN A 86 -0.07 8.96 -10.50
N GLU A 87 -0.81 10.07 -10.49
CA GLU A 87 -1.86 10.31 -9.50
C GLU A 87 -2.93 9.21 -9.48
N SER A 88 -3.26 8.61 -10.62
CA SER A 88 -4.19 7.48 -10.72
C SER A 88 -3.68 6.18 -10.07
N GLN A 89 -2.39 6.10 -9.77
CA GLN A 89 -1.75 4.97 -9.07
C GLN A 89 -1.65 5.22 -7.56
N LEU A 90 -1.97 6.42 -7.09
CA LEU A 90 -1.91 6.81 -5.69
C LEU A 90 -3.28 6.65 -5.02
N PHE A 91 -3.29 6.08 -3.82
CA PHE A 91 -4.46 6.10 -2.96
C PHE A 91 -4.65 7.48 -2.34
N HIS A 92 -5.85 7.76 -1.82
CA HIS A 92 -6.13 9.00 -1.10
C HIS A 92 -5.87 8.84 0.40
N PRO A 93 -5.37 9.84 1.13
CA PRO A 93 -5.16 9.71 2.58
C PRO A 93 -6.36 9.16 3.35
N GLY A 94 -7.58 9.52 2.91
CA GLY A 94 -8.81 8.96 3.46
C GLY A 94 -8.92 7.43 3.30
N ASP A 95 -8.44 6.83 2.22
CA ASP A 95 -8.49 5.37 2.00
C ASP A 95 -7.87 4.59 3.16
N LEU A 96 -6.86 5.18 3.81
CA LEU A 96 -6.25 4.62 5.00
C LEU A 96 -6.84 5.21 6.30
N GLN A 97 -7.08 6.52 6.33
CA GLN A 97 -7.53 7.24 7.53
C GLN A 97 -9.06 7.23 7.66
N ASP A 98 -9.57 6.64 8.75
CA ASP A 98 -11.01 6.58 8.99
C ASP A 98 -11.55 7.94 9.45
N LEU A 99 -11.99 8.76 8.50
CA LEU A 99 -12.62 10.05 8.79
C LEU A 99 -14.12 9.94 9.05
N SER A 100 -14.70 8.74 9.07
CA SER A 100 -16.15 8.57 9.10
C SER A 100 -16.63 8.11 10.46
N THR A 101 -16.91 9.07 11.34
CA THR A 101 -17.72 8.88 12.54
C THR A 101 -19.18 8.51 12.25
N ARG A 102 -19.55 8.23 10.98
CA ARG A 102 -20.90 7.86 10.58
C ARG A 102 -21.02 6.34 10.46
N VAL A 103 -21.77 5.77 11.40
CA VAL A 103 -22.09 4.35 11.71
C VAL A 103 -22.64 3.51 10.52
N THR A 104 -22.60 3.98 9.28
CA THR A 104 -23.17 3.28 8.11
C THR A 104 -22.18 3.01 6.98
N LEU A 105 -20.86 3.04 7.23
CA LEU A 105 -19.91 2.52 6.24
C LEU A 105 -20.07 0.99 6.15
N LYS A 106 -20.77 0.56 5.10
CA LYS A 106 -20.90 -0.84 4.71
C LYS A 106 -19.49 -1.44 4.60
N ARG A 107 -19.26 -2.63 5.17
CA ARG A 107 -17.99 -3.40 5.11
C ARG A 107 -17.33 -3.40 3.71
N ASP A 108 -18.14 -3.33 2.67
CA ASP A 108 -17.73 -3.26 1.27
C ASP A 108 -16.84 -2.04 0.93
N GLU A 109 -17.15 -0.86 1.48
CA GLU A 109 -16.37 0.36 1.23
C GLU A 109 -14.98 0.31 1.88
N SER A 110 -14.89 -0.23 3.09
CA SER A 110 -13.59 -0.41 3.76
C SER A 110 -12.68 -1.35 2.96
N SER A 111 -13.23 -2.45 2.46
CA SER A 111 -12.49 -3.37 1.58
C SER A 111 -12.02 -2.68 0.30
N ARG A 112 -12.89 -1.90 -0.36
CA ARG A 112 -12.55 -1.16 -1.59
C ARG A 112 -11.42 -0.15 -1.37
N ARG A 113 -11.42 0.57 -0.25
CA ARG A 113 -10.39 1.55 0.09
C ARG A 113 -9.02 0.91 0.32
N LEU A 114 -8.97 -0.21 1.03
CA LEU A 114 -7.73 -0.95 1.23
C LEU A 114 -7.15 -1.53 -0.08
N LYS A 115 -8.02 -1.86 -1.05
CA LYS A 115 -7.56 -2.24 -2.40
C LYS A 115 -6.79 -1.10 -3.08
N ASN A 116 -7.22 0.16 -2.93
CA ASN A 116 -6.47 1.29 -3.48
C ASN A 116 -5.06 1.37 -2.89
N VAL A 117 -4.92 1.14 -1.58
CA VAL A 117 -3.61 1.11 -0.90
C VAL A 117 -2.73 0.02 -1.49
N LEU A 118 -3.25 -1.20 -1.65
CA LEU A 118 -2.54 -2.31 -2.27
C LEU A 118 -2.10 -2.00 -3.71
N ILE A 119 -2.94 -1.34 -4.51
CA ILE A 119 -2.61 -0.93 -5.89
C ILE A 119 -1.42 0.04 -5.88
N THR A 120 -1.38 1.02 -4.97
CA THR A 120 -0.23 1.92 -4.86
C THR A 120 1.04 1.18 -4.46
N ILE A 121 0.97 0.24 -3.51
CA ILE A 121 2.10 -0.59 -3.12
C ILE A 121 2.62 -1.42 -4.30
N TYR A 122 1.73 -1.99 -5.11
CA TYR A 122 2.09 -2.69 -6.34
C TYR A 122 2.91 -1.80 -7.30
N TRP A 123 2.42 -0.59 -7.59
CA TRP A 123 3.11 0.33 -8.50
C TRP A 123 4.43 0.82 -7.94
N LEU A 124 4.51 1.02 -6.62
CA LEU A 124 5.75 1.37 -5.93
C LEU A 124 6.76 0.22 -6.03
N GLY A 125 6.33 -1.03 -5.82
CA GLY A 125 7.17 -2.21 -6.00
C GLY A 125 7.68 -2.37 -7.43
N ARG A 126 6.83 -2.07 -8.43
CA ARG A 126 7.27 -2.04 -9.84
C ARG A 126 8.33 -0.97 -10.09
N LYS A 127 8.17 0.23 -9.51
CA LYS A 127 9.15 1.31 -9.63
C LYS A 127 10.46 0.96 -8.95
N ALA A 128 10.41 0.30 -7.79
CA ALA A 128 11.59 -0.20 -7.10
C ALA A 128 12.35 -1.24 -7.96
N ASN A 129 11.65 -2.20 -8.56
CA ASN A 129 12.25 -3.21 -9.46
C ASN A 129 12.91 -2.59 -10.71
N GLN A 130 12.39 -1.47 -11.20
CA GLN A 130 12.95 -0.74 -12.35
C GLN A 130 14.17 0.14 -11.99
N ASP A 131 14.40 0.42 -10.70
CA ASP A 131 15.57 1.20 -10.26
C ASP A 131 16.80 0.27 -10.23
N LEU A 132 17.78 0.53 -11.10
CA LEU A 132 19.01 -0.26 -11.23
C LEU A 132 19.87 -0.26 -9.95
N LEU A 133 19.66 0.71 -9.06
CA LEU A 133 20.38 0.82 -7.79
C LEU A 133 19.67 0.10 -6.64
N TYR A 134 18.47 -0.43 -6.87
CA TYR A 134 17.71 -1.12 -5.85
C TYR A 134 18.04 -2.62 -5.83
N GLU A 135 18.78 -3.04 -4.80
CA GLU A 135 19.17 -4.44 -4.58
C GLU A 135 18.33 -5.13 -3.48
N GLY A 136 17.19 -4.54 -3.11
CA GLY A 136 16.33 -5.06 -2.05
C GLY A 136 15.39 -6.19 -2.47
N PRO A 137 14.59 -6.71 -1.52
CA PRO A 137 13.63 -7.78 -1.77
C PRO A 137 12.56 -7.31 -2.76
N GLN A 138 12.17 -8.20 -3.67
CA GLN A 138 11.23 -7.88 -4.75
C GLN A 138 9.81 -8.23 -4.35
N LEU A 139 8.86 -7.38 -4.75
CA LEU A 139 7.44 -7.66 -4.60
C LEU A 139 7.02 -8.77 -5.58
N ASN A 140 6.31 -9.79 -5.09
CA ASN A 140 5.75 -10.82 -5.95
C ASN A 140 4.50 -10.29 -6.66
N PHE A 141 4.68 -9.82 -7.91
CA PHE A 141 3.60 -9.25 -8.70
C PHE A 141 2.44 -10.21 -8.99
N LYS A 142 2.67 -11.54 -8.95
CA LYS A 142 1.61 -12.54 -9.18
C LYS A 142 0.53 -12.49 -8.10
N SER A 143 0.91 -12.15 -6.87
CA SER A 143 -0.02 -12.02 -5.74
C SER A 143 -1.03 -10.87 -5.92
N PHE A 144 -0.86 -10.01 -6.93
CA PHE A 144 -1.74 -8.86 -7.22
C PHE A 144 -2.57 -9.05 -8.49
N GLU A 145 -2.44 -10.17 -9.23
CA GLU A 145 -3.11 -10.35 -10.54
C GLU A 145 -4.63 -10.23 -10.45
N GLY A 146 -5.27 -10.89 -9.47
CA GLY A 146 -6.73 -10.80 -9.33
C GLY A 146 -7.21 -9.53 -8.61
N LEU A 147 -6.33 -8.77 -7.94
CA LEU A 147 -6.64 -7.41 -7.48
C LEU A 147 -6.77 -6.45 -8.67
N LEU A 148 -5.86 -6.57 -9.64
CA LEU A 148 -5.79 -5.70 -10.81
C LEU A 148 -6.70 -6.15 -11.96
N GLY A 149 -7.40 -7.28 -11.80
CA GLY A 149 -8.17 -7.89 -12.89
C GLY A 149 -7.28 -8.35 -14.05
N LEU A 150 -5.98 -8.53 -13.80
CA LEU A 150 -4.98 -9.03 -14.76
C LEU A 150 -4.96 -10.56 -14.84
N ALA A 151 -5.74 -11.23 -14.00
CA ALA A 151 -6.04 -12.65 -14.14
C ALA A 151 -6.87 -12.87 -15.40
N LEU A 152 -6.23 -12.85 -16.58
CA LEU A 152 -6.50 -13.60 -17.80
C LEU A 152 -5.81 -12.93 -19.01
N SER A 153 -4.57 -13.34 -19.28
CA SER A 153 -4.14 -13.63 -20.65
C SER A 153 -2.87 -14.50 -20.66
N ARG A 154 -2.97 -15.76 -20.21
CA ARG A 154 -2.19 -16.82 -20.87
C ARG A 154 -2.81 -16.99 -22.26
N VAL A 155 -2.42 -16.13 -23.20
CA VAL A 155 -2.66 -16.39 -24.62
C VAL A 155 -1.54 -17.32 -25.06
N ASN A 156 -1.94 -18.59 -25.18
CA ASN A 156 -1.39 -19.66 -26.01
C ASN A 156 0.07 -19.53 -26.49
#